data_AF-A0A5C6WWD7-F1
#
_entry.id   AF-A0A5C6WWD7-F1
#
_cell.length_a   1.000
_cell.length_b   1.000
_cell.length_c   1.000
_cell.angle_alpha   90.00
_cell.angle_beta   90.00
_cell.angle_gamma   90.00
#
_symmetry.space_group_name_H-M   'P 1'
#
loop_
_entity.id
_entity.type
_entity.pdbx_description
1 polymer ?
#
loop_
_entity_poly.entity_id
_entity_poly.type
_entity_poly.pdbx_seq_one_letter_code
_entity_poly.pdbx_strand_id
1 'polypeptide(L)'
;MQETKFDQVMLARLLRARDAIAPLNFNHPVAQTSKELCLDLLEEAHLSFTEHVEEALEEGGQAQRAAAELDRAEAAAEASYMSLYDMCQARYYSLKSSASPRLEEFTEAMESAFGGVTPGRFVGLGLDAAAARLRRVVEFCTREFVHDPRVDAARQTLSVLLTCRQIADAEKAEATTTMSELQAARAEVRRAYGSARHLLEASLRLVGLEDDLNQLLAPLYTIYRPQRASAGVTITIDPAEPTPPGPGDVEDAHVAERDEVPAS
;
A
#
# COMPACT_ATOMS: atom_id res chain seq x y z
N MET A 1 0.61 3.49 11.01
CA MET A 1 -0.80 3.68 11.46
C MET A 1 -1.04 5.01 12.18
N GLN A 2 -0.19 5.45 13.12
CA GLN A 2 -0.40 6.73 13.82
C GLN A 2 -0.18 7.96 12.91
N GLU A 3 0.77 7.89 11.98
CA GLU A 3 1.10 8.99 11.06
C GLU A 3 0.06 9.18 9.95
N THR A 4 -0.47 8.10 9.35
CA THR A 4 -1.58 8.20 8.38
C THR A 4 -2.83 8.81 8.99
N LYS A 5 -3.07 8.53 10.29
CA LYS A 5 -4.13 9.15 11.07
C LYS A 5 -3.84 10.65 11.32
N PHE A 6 -2.57 11.02 11.56
CA PHE A 6 -2.18 12.42 11.66
C PHE A 6 -2.53 13.16 10.37
N ASP A 7 -2.18 12.63 9.21
CA ASP A 7 -2.37 13.28 7.90
C ASP A 7 -3.86 13.63 7.66
N GLN A 8 -4.73 12.63 7.79
CA GLN A 8 -6.18 12.80 7.60
C GLN A 8 -6.79 13.78 8.61
N VAL A 9 -6.41 13.67 9.89
CA VAL A 9 -6.93 14.55 10.94
C VAL A 9 -6.44 15.99 10.75
N MET A 10 -5.19 16.17 10.28
CA MET A 10 -4.61 17.48 10.03
C MET A 10 -5.29 18.18 8.85
N LEU A 11 -5.50 17.48 7.72
CA LEU A 11 -6.23 18.01 6.57
C LEU A 11 -7.66 18.44 6.95
N ALA A 12 -8.38 17.57 7.67
CA ALA A 12 -9.73 17.90 8.14
C ALA A 12 -9.75 19.11 9.10
N ARG A 13 -8.68 19.29 9.90
CA ARG A 13 -8.57 20.44 10.81
C ARG A 13 -8.31 21.74 10.09
N LEU A 14 -7.45 21.75 9.07
CA LEU A 14 -7.16 22.96 8.29
C LEU A 14 -8.44 23.50 7.65
N LEU A 15 -9.20 22.62 7.00
CA LEU A 15 -10.50 22.97 6.41
C LEU A 15 -11.49 23.49 7.45
N ARG A 16 -11.71 22.76 8.55
CA ARG A 16 -12.63 23.19 9.61
C ARG A 16 -12.25 24.53 10.23
N ALA A 17 -10.95 24.75 10.47
CA ALA A 17 -10.45 26.00 11.02
C ALA A 17 -10.70 27.16 10.07
N ARG A 18 -10.38 26.98 8.77
CA ARG A 18 -10.66 27.97 7.74
C ARG A 18 -12.15 28.32 7.70
N ASP A 19 -13.02 27.32 7.65
CA ASP A 19 -14.47 27.50 7.55
C ASP A 19 -15.07 28.15 8.82
N ALA A 20 -14.48 27.90 9.99
CA ALA A 20 -14.89 28.51 11.25
C ALA A 20 -14.41 29.97 11.40
N ILE A 21 -13.21 30.29 10.90
CA ILE A 21 -12.61 31.63 10.99
C ILE A 21 -13.17 32.55 9.89
N ALA A 22 -13.39 32.04 8.68
CA ALA A 22 -13.87 32.82 7.53
C ALA A 22 -15.07 33.75 7.82
N PRO A 23 -16.13 33.33 8.52
CA PRO A 23 -17.29 34.20 8.79
C PRO A 23 -17.05 35.28 9.85
N LEU A 24 -15.95 35.22 10.61
CA LEU A 24 -15.66 36.22 11.66
C LEU A 24 -15.41 37.58 11.02
N ASN A 25 -16.00 38.63 11.57
CA ASN A 25 -15.76 40.00 11.11
C ASN A 25 -15.29 40.84 12.28
N PHE A 26 -14.06 41.35 12.18
CA PHE A 26 -13.48 42.17 13.22
C PHE A 26 -13.56 43.64 12.84
N ASN A 27 -14.22 44.43 13.69
CA ASN A 27 -14.26 45.89 13.53
C ASN A 27 -12.87 46.55 13.69
N HIS A 28 -11.89 45.83 14.25
CA HIS A 28 -10.52 46.31 14.43
C HIS A 28 -9.67 46.01 13.18
N PRO A 29 -9.10 47.02 12.48
CA PRO A 29 -8.44 46.81 11.19
C PRO A 29 -7.24 45.85 11.26
N VAL A 30 -6.40 45.95 12.30
CA VAL A 30 -5.26 45.04 12.48
C VAL A 30 -5.69 43.59 12.75
N ALA A 31 -6.80 43.40 13.48
CA ALA A 31 -7.33 42.08 13.77
C ALA A 31 -7.92 41.46 12.50
N GLN A 32 -8.59 42.27 11.69
CA GLN A 32 -9.11 41.86 10.39
C GLN A 32 -7.99 41.42 9.42
N THR A 33 -6.93 42.23 9.27
CA THR A 33 -5.78 41.87 8.42
C THR A 33 -5.05 40.63 8.95
N SER A 34 -4.90 40.48 10.26
CA SER A 34 -4.24 39.31 10.86
C SER A 34 -5.07 38.03 10.72
N LYS A 35 -6.41 38.16 10.73
CA LYS A 35 -7.34 37.09 10.41
C LYS A 35 -7.26 36.67 8.94
N GLU A 36 -7.15 37.61 8.02
CA GLU A 36 -6.95 37.34 6.58
C GLU A 36 -5.64 36.57 6.35
N LEU A 37 -4.53 37.03 6.92
CA LEU A 37 -3.24 36.31 6.86
C LEU A 37 -3.31 34.91 7.48
N CYS A 38 -4.08 34.75 8.57
CA CYS A 38 -4.33 33.45 9.17
C CYS A 38 -5.07 32.50 8.20
N LEU A 39 -6.08 32.99 7.48
CA LEU A 39 -6.80 32.20 6.48
C LEU A 39 -5.90 31.81 5.32
N ASP A 40 -5.11 32.75 4.79
CA ASP A 40 -4.17 32.49 3.69
C ASP A 40 -3.17 31.39 4.07
N LEU A 41 -2.59 31.46 5.28
CA LEU A 41 -1.66 30.44 5.78
C LEU A 41 -2.32 29.06 5.94
N LEU A 42 -3.59 29.00 6.37
CA LEU A 42 -4.31 27.73 6.51
C LEU A 42 -4.67 27.14 5.16
N GLU A 43 -5.02 27.97 4.18
CA GLU A 43 -5.33 27.54 2.81
C GLU A 43 -4.09 27.04 2.07
N GLU A 44 -3.01 27.81 2.06
CA GLU A 44 -1.73 27.42 1.45
C GLU A 44 -1.21 26.11 2.06
N ALA A 45 -1.23 26.00 3.39
CA ALA A 45 -0.82 24.79 4.09
C ALA A 45 -1.74 23.59 3.79
N HIS A 46 -3.04 23.83 3.55
CA HIS A 46 -3.97 22.75 3.20
C HIS A 46 -3.70 22.23 1.79
N LEU A 47 -3.56 23.11 0.81
CA LEU A 47 -3.32 22.74 -0.58
C LEU A 47 -2.00 21.96 -0.71
N SER A 48 -0.89 22.55 -0.24
CA SER A 48 0.43 21.91 -0.32
C SER A 48 0.48 20.58 0.44
N PHE A 49 -0.13 20.49 1.63
CA PHE A 49 -0.13 19.24 2.38
C PHE A 49 -1.02 18.16 1.76
N THR A 50 -2.09 18.55 1.05
CA THR A 50 -2.92 17.60 0.31
C THR A 50 -2.13 16.95 -0.82
N GLU A 51 -1.42 17.74 -1.62
CA GLU A 51 -0.57 17.26 -2.71
C GLU A 51 0.45 16.22 -2.21
N HIS A 52 1.18 16.51 -1.14
CA HIS A 52 2.16 15.57 -0.56
C HIS A 52 1.52 14.29 0.00
N VAL A 53 0.30 14.37 0.55
CA VAL A 53 -0.40 13.18 1.05
C VAL A 53 -0.89 12.31 -0.10
N GLU A 54 -1.42 12.91 -1.16
CA GLU A 54 -1.88 12.20 -2.36
C GLU A 54 -0.71 11.52 -3.07
N GLU A 55 0.38 12.24 -3.31
CA GLU A 55 1.60 11.72 -3.93
C GLU A 55 2.16 10.53 -3.13
N ALA A 56 2.25 10.64 -1.80
CA ALA A 56 2.72 9.53 -0.96
C ALA A 56 1.80 8.30 -0.98
N LEU A 57 0.48 8.49 -1.14
CA LEU A 57 -0.47 7.38 -1.29
C LEU A 57 -0.34 6.71 -2.66
N GLU A 58 -0.16 7.50 -3.71
CA GLU A 58 0.04 7.00 -5.07
C GLU A 58 1.33 6.19 -5.17
N GLU A 59 2.46 6.78 -4.76
CA GLU A 59 3.78 6.15 -4.76
C GLU A 59 3.82 4.90 -3.86
N GLY A 60 3.24 4.98 -2.66
CA GLY A 60 3.08 3.81 -1.79
C GLY A 60 2.28 2.68 -2.44
N GLY A 61 1.24 3.03 -3.20
CA GLY A 61 0.42 2.08 -3.95
C GLY A 61 1.18 1.45 -5.12
N GLN A 62 1.99 2.22 -5.85
CA GLN A 62 2.83 1.73 -6.94
C GLN A 62 3.89 0.75 -6.43
N ALA A 63 4.61 1.10 -5.36
CA ALA A 63 5.57 0.22 -4.70
C ALA A 63 4.94 -1.09 -4.20
N GLN A 64 3.72 -1.03 -3.65
CA GLN A 64 3.01 -2.24 -3.22
C GLN A 64 2.63 -3.14 -4.40
N ARG A 65 2.17 -2.57 -5.52
CA ARG A 65 1.85 -3.35 -6.73
C ARG A 65 3.10 -4.00 -7.31
N ALA A 66 4.21 -3.26 -7.39
CA ALA A 66 5.48 -3.78 -7.88
C ALA A 66 6.03 -4.92 -7.00
N ALA A 67 5.92 -4.79 -5.68
CA ALA A 67 6.25 -5.89 -4.75
C ALA A 67 5.38 -7.14 -4.99
N ALA A 68 4.07 -6.96 -5.19
CA ALA A 68 3.18 -8.09 -5.47
C ALA A 68 3.42 -8.74 -6.85
N GLU A 69 3.89 -8.00 -7.85
CA GLU A 69 4.37 -8.55 -9.13
C GLU A 69 5.67 -9.35 -8.92
N LEU A 70 6.57 -8.84 -8.09
CA LEU A 70 7.80 -9.55 -7.75
C LEU A 70 7.54 -10.87 -7.03
N ASP A 71 6.65 -10.88 -6.04
CA ASP A 71 6.24 -12.10 -5.32
C ASP A 71 5.68 -13.16 -6.28
N ARG A 72 4.88 -12.73 -7.27
CA ARG A 72 4.37 -13.62 -8.33
C ARG A 72 5.49 -14.16 -9.23
N ALA A 73 6.46 -13.32 -9.56
CA ALA A 73 7.61 -13.74 -10.35
C ALA A 73 8.52 -14.72 -9.59
N GLU A 74 8.69 -14.54 -8.27
CA GLU A 74 9.42 -15.48 -7.41
C GLU A 74 8.73 -16.84 -7.37
N ALA A 75 7.42 -16.89 -7.12
CA ALA A 75 6.66 -18.14 -7.13
C ALA A 75 6.73 -18.86 -8.49
N ALA A 76 6.68 -18.11 -9.60
CA ALA A 76 6.86 -18.68 -10.94
C ALA A 76 8.29 -19.23 -11.14
N ALA A 77 9.31 -18.56 -10.61
CA ALA A 77 10.70 -19.01 -10.66
C ALA A 77 10.91 -20.30 -9.85
N GLU A 78 10.28 -20.42 -8.68
CA GLU A 78 10.28 -21.66 -7.88
C GLU A 78 9.64 -22.83 -8.63
N ALA A 79 8.46 -22.61 -9.21
CA ALA A 79 7.77 -23.62 -10.02
C ALA A 79 8.61 -24.06 -11.23
N SER A 80 9.25 -23.09 -11.90
CA SER A 80 10.14 -23.36 -13.04
C SER A 80 11.37 -24.16 -12.60
N TYR A 81 11.97 -23.80 -11.47
CA TYR A 81 13.10 -24.53 -10.90
C TYR A 81 12.74 -25.98 -10.57
N MET A 82 11.57 -26.21 -9.94
CA MET A 82 11.05 -27.54 -9.64
C MET A 82 10.84 -28.34 -10.93
N SER A 83 10.21 -27.75 -11.95
CA SER A 83 10.00 -28.41 -13.24
C SER A 83 11.31 -28.83 -13.92
N LEU A 84 12.35 -27.99 -13.87
CA LEU A 84 13.66 -28.33 -14.42
C LEU A 84 14.35 -29.43 -13.59
N TYR A 85 14.22 -29.38 -12.26
CA TYR A 85 14.75 -30.42 -11.38
C TYR A 85 14.14 -31.79 -11.68
N ASP A 86 12.82 -31.88 -11.78
CA ASP A 86 12.10 -33.12 -12.07
C ASP A 86 12.45 -33.67 -13.45
N MET A 87 12.58 -32.78 -14.45
CA MET A 87 13.05 -33.15 -15.78
C MET A 87 14.46 -33.77 -15.75
N CYS A 88 15.40 -33.15 -15.03
CA CYS A 88 16.75 -33.68 -14.89
C CYS A 88 16.78 -35.00 -14.12
N GLN A 89 15.97 -35.16 -13.08
CA GLN A 89 15.82 -36.43 -12.35
C GLN A 89 15.28 -37.54 -13.27
N ALA A 90 14.25 -37.27 -14.07
CA ALA A 90 13.71 -38.23 -15.02
C ALA A 90 14.77 -38.68 -16.03
N ARG A 91 15.60 -37.74 -16.52
CA ARG A 91 16.71 -38.04 -17.43
C ARG A 91 17.79 -38.89 -16.74
N TYR A 92 18.16 -38.57 -15.52
CA TYR A 92 19.11 -39.35 -14.72
C TYR A 92 18.67 -40.82 -14.59
N TYR A 93 17.42 -41.06 -14.17
CA TYR A 93 16.91 -42.43 -14.02
C TYR A 93 16.77 -43.17 -15.34
N SER A 94 16.43 -42.47 -16.43
CA SER A 94 16.43 -43.05 -17.78
C SER A 94 17.83 -43.55 -18.17
N LEU A 95 18.87 -42.72 -18.02
CA LEU A 95 20.26 -43.09 -18.32
C LEU A 95 20.76 -44.24 -17.43
N LYS A 96 20.36 -44.25 -16.16
CA LYS A 96 20.68 -45.31 -15.21
C LYS A 96 20.04 -46.64 -15.62
N SER A 97 18.77 -46.62 -16.01
CA SER A 97 18.05 -47.83 -16.44
C SER A 97 18.61 -48.44 -17.71
N SER A 98 19.14 -47.60 -18.62
CA SER A 98 19.73 -48.05 -19.89
C SER A 98 21.23 -48.37 -19.79
N ALA A 99 21.82 -48.34 -18.59
CA ALA A 99 23.26 -48.47 -18.36
C ALA A 99 24.11 -47.59 -19.30
N SER A 100 23.68 -46.35 -19.51
CA SER A 100 24.33 -45.44 -20.46
C SER A 100 25.73 -45.02 -19.99
N PRO A 101 26.75 -45.01 -20.86
CA PRO A 101 28.08 -44.53 -20.52
C PRO A 101 28.12 -43.02 -20.23
N ARG A 102 27.08 -42.25 -20.60
CA ARG A 102 26.95 -40.81 -20.31
C ARG A 102 26.43 -40.50 -18.90
N LEU A 103 26.11 -41.52 -18.10
CA LEU A 103 25.50 -41.32 -16.78
C LEU A 103 26.40 -40.50 -15.83
N GLU A 104 27.69 -40.83 -15.78
CA GLU A 104 28.65 -40.16 -14.90
C GLU A 104 28.82 -38.68 -15.27
N GLU A 105 29.09 -38.40 -16.55
CA GLU A 105 29.20 -37.04 -17.09
C GLU A 105 27.93 -36.21 -16.81
N PHE A 106 26.75 -36.79 -17.05
CA PHE A 106 25.49 -36.11 -16.78
C PHE A 106 25.28 -35.81 -15.29
N THR A 107 25.66 -36.75 -14.41
CA THR A 107 25.50 -36.59 -12.96
C THR A 107 26.40 -35.48 -12.44
N GLU A 108 27.66 -35.44 -12.86
CA GLU A 108 28.61 -34.37 -12.48
C GLU A 108 28.13 -33.00 -12.98
N ALA A 109 27.68 -32.92 -14.23
CA ALA A 109 27.15 -31.69 -14.80
C ALA A 109 25.87 -31.22 -14.09
N MET A 110 24.97 -32.15 -13.74
CA MET A 110 23.76 -31.87 -12.97
C MET A 110 24.11 -31.38 -11.55
N GLU A 111 25.03 -32.04 -10.85
CA GLU A 111 25.48 -31.62 -9.51
C GLU A 111 26.14 -30.25 -9.54
N SER A 112 26.93 -29.94 -10.57
CA SER A 112 27.54 -28.62 -10.77
C SER A 112 26.49 -27.52 -10.99
N ALA A 113 25.48 -27.78 -11.84
CA ALA A 113 24.44 -26.81 -12.17
C ALA A 113 23.47 -26.57 -11.01
N PHE A 114 22.99 -27.65 -10.39
CA PHE A 114 22.03 -27.60 -9.29
C PHE A 114 22.69 -27.41 -7.94
N GLY A 115 24.00 -27.59 -7.82
CA GLY A 115 24.84 -27.36 -6.63
C GLY A 115 24.22 -27.86 -5.33
N GLY A 116 23.66 -29.07 -5.33
CA GLY A 116 23.01 -29.70 -4.18
C GLY A 116 21.76 -29.00 -3.63
N VAL A 117 21.20 -28.03 -4.35
CA VAL A 117 19.96 -27.35 -3.95
C VAL A 117 18.79 -28.16 -4.47
N THR A 118 17.95 -28.62 -3.54
CA THR A 118 16.66 -29.24 -3.85
C THR A 118 15.59 -28.16 -4.00
N PRO A 119 14.45 -28.43 -4.64
CA PRO A 119 13.36 -27.46 -4.77
C PRO A 119 12.94 -26.84 -3.43
N GLY A 120 12.82 -27.64 -2.36
CA GLY A 120 12.50 -27.10 -1.03
C GLY A 120 13.57 -26.17 -0.44
N ARG A 121 14.85 -26.36 -0.78
CA ARG A 121 15.92 -25.43 -0.39
C ARG A 121 15.97 -24.18 -1.25
N PHE A 122 15.48 -24.26 -2.49
CA PHE A 122 15.45 -23.14 -3.42
C PHE A 122 14.49 -22.04 -2.93
N VAL A 123 13.32 -22.42 -2.41
CA VAL A 123 12.33 -21.51 -1.78
C VAL A 123 12.94 -20.70 -0.63
N GLY A 124 13.90 -21.27 0.09
CA GLY A 124 14.58 -20.58 1.20
C GLY A 124 15.75 -19.68 0.79
N LEU A 125 16.05 -19.57 -0.51
CA LEU A 125 17.13 -18.72 -0.99
C LEU A 125 16.66 -17.26 -1.09
N GLY A 126 17.52 -16.31 -0.75
CA GLY A 126 17.29 -14.92 -1.13
C GLY A 126 17.26 -14.76 -2.65
N LEU A 127 16.51 -13.76 -3.14
CA LEU A 127 16.25 -13.53 -4.56
C LEU A 127 17.51 -13.56 -5.44
N ASP A 128 18.62 -12.94 -4.99
CA ASP A 128 19.91 -12.97 -5.71
C ASP A 128 20.44 -14.38 -5.93
N ALA A 129 20.42 -15.19 -4.87
CA ALA A 129 20.89 -16.55 -4.91
C ALA A 129 19.95 -17.43 -5.73
N ALA A 130 18.64 -17.22 -5.63
CA ALA A 130 17.62 -17.91 -6.42
C ALA A 130 17.78 -17.62 -7.92
N ALA A 131 17.89 -16.34 -8.31
CA ALA A 131 18.09 -15.94 -9.70
C ALA A 131 19.42 -16.46 -10.29
N ALA A 132 20.51 -16.36 -9.54
CA ALA A 132 21.82 -16.90 -9.96
C ALA A 132 21.81 -18.44 -10.06
N ARG A 133 21.04 -19.12 -9.20
CA ARG A 133 20.86 -20.58 -9.27
C ARG A 133 20.02 -20.97 -10.48
N LEU A 134 18.87 -20.32 -10.68
CA LEU A 134 17.98 -20.59 -11.81
C LEU A 134 18.70 -20.34 -13.14
N ARG A 135 19.49 -19.26 -13.26
CA ARG A 135 20.32 -18.99 -14.43
C ARG A 135 21.24 -20.15 -14.79
N ARG A 136 22.01 -20.65 -13.81
CA ARG A 136 22.92 -21.79 -14.02
C ARG A 136 22.18 -23.05 -14.45
N VAL A 137 21.03 -23.33 -13.84
CA VAL A 137 20.21 -24.49 -14.19
C VAL A 137 19.62 -24.35 -15.59
N VAL A 138 19.13 -23.17 -15.98
CA VAL A 138 18.63 -22.90 -17.34
C VAL A 138 19.75 -23.06 -18.37
N GLU A 139 20.96 -22.56 -18.10
CA GLU A 139 22.13 -22.71 -18.99
C GLU A 139 22.49 -24.19 -19.20
N PHE A 140 22.51 -24.97 -18.12
CA PHE A 140 22.73 -26.42 -18.19
C PHE A 140 21.63 -27.12 -18.98
N CYS A 141 20.35 -26.88 -18.64
CA CYS A 141 19.23 -27.54 -19.30
C CYS A 141 19.10 -27.13 -20.77
N THR A 142 19.51 -25.92 -21.14
CA THR A 142 19.55 -25.48 -22.55
C THR A 142 20.51 -26.34 -23.39
N ARG A 143 21.63 -26.78 -22.79
CA ARG A 143 22.61 -27.63 -23.48
C ARG A 143 22.16 -29.08 -23.54
N GLU A 144 21.55 -29.59 -22.47
CA GLU A 144 21.14 -31.00 -22.39
C GLU A 144 19.79 -31.31 -23.05
N PHE A 145 18.84 -30.37 -23.02
CA PHE A 145 17.47 -30.54 -23.49
C PHE A 145 17.16 -29.53 -24.59
N VAL A 146 17.75 -29.77 -25.76
CA VAL A 146 17.59 -28.89 -26.93
C VAL A 146 16.12 -28.82 -27.33
N HIS A 147 15.57 -27.59 -27.41
CA HIS A 147 14.17 -27.29 -27.76
C HIS A 147 13.12 -27.83 -26.77
N ASP A 148 13.45 -28.07 -25.49
CA ASP A 148 12.43 -28.41 -24.50
C ASP A 148 11.67 -27.14 -24.05
N PRO A 149 10.33 -27.10 -24.17
CA PRO A 149 9.53 -25.92 -23.87
C PRO A 149 9.61 -25.50 -22.39
N ARG A 150 9.95 -26.41 -21.47
CA ARG A 150 10.13 -26.08 -20.05
C ARG A 150 11.39 -25.24 -19.82
N VAL A 151 12.42 -25.43 -20.64
CA VAL A 151 13.66 -24.64 -20.57
C VAL A 151 13.42 -23.23 -21.08
N ASP A 152 12.68 -23.09 -22.18
CA ASP A 152 12.31 -21.78 -22.71
C ASP A 152 11.39 -21.01 -21.75
N ALA A 153 10.41 -21.69 -21.15
CA ALA A 153 9.56 -21.11 -20.10
C ALA A 153 10.39 -20.63 -18.90
N ALA A 154 11.30 -21.46 -18.38
CA ALA A 154 12.15 -21.08 -17.25
C ALA A 154 13.09 -19.91 -17.57
N ARG A 155 13.58 -19.82 -18.81
CA ARG A 155 14.38 -18.66 -19.29
C ARG A 155 13.53 -17.39 -19.30
N GLN A 156 12.30 -17.46 -19.79
CA GLN A 156 11.36 -16.34 -19.77
C GLN A 156 11.05 -15.91 -18.34
N THR A 157 10.75 -16.87 -17.45
CA THR A 157 10.50 -16.60 -16.02
C THR A 157 11.70 -15.94 -15.35
N LEU A 158 12.93 -16.38 -15.62
CA LEU A 158 14.12 -15.72 -15.10
C LEU A 158 14.24 -14.27 -15.59
N SER A 159 13.93 -14.01 -16.87
CA SER A 159 13.91 -12.64 -17.40
C SER A 159 12.87 -11.77 -16.68
N VAL A 160 11.65 -12.30 -16.52
CA VAL A 160 10.55 -11.60 -15.82
C VAL A 160 10.93 -11.31 -14.37
N LEU A 161 11.49 -12.28 -13.64
CA LEU A 161 11.94 -12.10 -12.27
C LEU A 161 12.95 -10.95 -12.13
N LEU A 162 13.94 -10.89 -13.03
CA LEU A 162 14.96 -9.84 -12.99
C LEU A 162 14.37 -8.46 -13.30
N THR A 163 13.43 -8.38 -14.24
CA THR A 163 12.74 -7.12 -14.57
C THR A 163 11.83 -6.68 -13.42
N CYS A 164 11.00 -7.57 -12.87
CA CYS A 164 10.13 -7.26 -11.73
C CYS A 164 10.94 -6.78 -10.52
N ARG A 165 12.12 -7.37 -10.28
CA ARG A 165 13.00 -6.94 -9.20
C ARG A 165 13.50 -5.51 -9.42
N GLN A 166 13.99 -5.20 -10.63
CA GLN A 166 14.47 -3.85 -10.94
C GLN A 166 13.37 -2.79 -10.74
N ILE A 167 12.16 -3.10 -11.18
CA ILE A 167 10.99 -2.23 -10.98
C ILE A 167 10.70 -2.10 -9.48
N ALA A 168 10.54 -3.20 -8.75
CA ALA A 168 10.25 -3.16 -7.32
C ALA A 168 11.31 -2.40 -6.50
N ASP A 169 12.59 -2.54 -6.84
CA ASP A 169 13.68 -1.80 -6.20
C ASP A 169 13.60 -0.29 -6.49
N ALA A 170 13.27 0.10 -7.73
CA ALA A 170 13.10 1.50 -8.14
C ALA A 170 11.90 2.15 -7.44
N GLU A 171 10.72 1.53 -7.54
CA GLU A 171 9.46 1.99 -6.95
C GLU A 171 9.57 2.12 -5.42
N LYS A 172 10.29 1.20 -4.77
CA LYS A 172 10.55 1.28 -3.33
C LYS A 172 11.46 2.45 -2.97
N ALA A 173 12.44 2.78 -3.80
CA ALA A 173 13.32 3.93 -3.58
C ALA A 173 12.57 5.25 -3.75
N GLU A 174 11.71 5.34 -4.77
CA GLU A 174 10.83 6.49 -5.01
C GLU A 174 9.86 6.68 -3.83
N ALA A 175 9.11 5.64 -3.45
CA ALA A 175 8.22 5.69 -2.28
C ALA A 175 8.94 6.05 -0.97
N THR A 176 10.20 5.65 -0.79
CA THR A 176 11.00 6.06 0.38
C THR A 176 11.32 7.55 0.35
N THR A 177 11.62 8.10 -0.82
CA THR A 177 11.90 9.53 -1.03
C THR A 177 10.64 10.35 -0.76
N THR A 178 9.52 10.00 -1.37
CA THR A 178 8.22 10.66 -1.17
C THR A 178 7.77 10.60 0.29
N MET A 179 8.02 9.48 0.99
CA MET A 179 7.73 9.38 2.42
C MET A 179 8.58 10.33 3.27
N SER A 180 9.84 10.58 2.88
CA SER A 180 10.69 11.58 3.54
C SER A 180 10.19 13.00 3.30
N GLU A 181 9.73 13.29 2.09
CA GLU A 181 9.13 14.58 1.73
C GLU A 181 7.82 14.82 2.49
N LEU A 182 6.96 13.80 2.59
CA LEU A 182 5.75 13.87 3.42
C LEU A 182 6.09 14.15 4.89
N GLN A 183 7.17 13.56 5.44
CA GLN A 183 7.61 13.87 6.81
C GLN A 183 8.05 15.34 6.96
N ALA A 184 8.72 15.90 5.97
CA ALA A 184 9.07 17.32 5.94
C ALA A 184 7.81 18.20 5.85
N ALA A 185 6.87 17.85 4.98
CA ALA A 185 5.58 18.52 4.84
C ALA A 185 4.76 18.48 6.14
N ARG A 186 4.80 17.36 6.89
CA ARG A 186 4.21 17.28 8.24
C ARG A 186 4.83 18.27 9.23
N ALA A 187 6.13 18.53 9.14
CA ALA A 187 6.78 19.53 9.99
C ALA A 187 6.41 20.96 9.58
N GLU A 188 6.22 21.20 8.28
CA GLU A 188 5.80 22.48 7.73
C GLU A 188 4.35 22.82 8.07
N VAL A 189 3.41 21.88 7.85
CA VAL A 189 1.99 22.08 8.17
C VAL A 189 1.78 22.35 9.67
N ARG A 190 2.58 21.72 10.55
CA ARG A 190 2.57 22.00 12.00
C ARG A 190 3.03 23.42 12.31
N ARG A 191 4.06 23.90 11.60
CA ARG A 191 4.56 25.28 11.74
C ARG A 191 3.52 26.28 11.25
N ALA A 192 2.98 26.08 10.05
CA ALA A 192 1.93 26.93 9.49
C ALA A 192 0.69 27.00 10.39
N TYR A 193 0.21 25.86 10.88
CA TYR A 193 -0.91 25.81 11.82
C TYR A 193 -0.60 26.51 13.15
N GLY A 194 0.61 26.34 13.69
CA GLY A 194 1.06 27.06 14.88
C GLY A 194 1.06 28.57 14.69
N SER A 195 1.63 29.06 13.57
CA SER A 195 1.64 30.47 13.20
C SER A 195 0.24 31.03 13.01
N ALA A 196 -0.63 30.31 12.29
CA ALA A 196 -2.03 30.68 12.12
C ALA A 196 -2.75 30.82 13.47
N ARG A 197 -2.52 29.89 14.40
CA ARG A 197 -3.08 29.96 15.75
C ARG A 197 -2.57 31.20 16.51
N HIS A 198 -1.30 31.54 16.42
CA HIS A 198 -0.76 32.75 17.07
C HIS A 198 -1.33 34.05 16.48
N LEU A 199 -1.51 34.11 15.16
CA LEU A 199 -2.15 35.26 14.50
C LEU A 199 -3.62 35.41 14.93
N LEU A 200 -4.36 34.30 15.00
CA LEU A 200 -5.75 34.33 15.45
C LEU A 200 -5.83 34.71 16.94
N GLU A 201 -4.96 34.16 17.79
CA GLU A 201 -4.88 34.51 19.22
C GLU A 201 -4.66 36.01 19.42
N ALA A 202 -3.70 36.60 18.68
CA ALA A 202 -3.45 38.04 18.72
C ALA A 202 -4.66 38.85 18.23
N SER A 203 -5.34 38.38 17.18
CA SER A 203 -6.53 39.04 16.63
C SER A 203 -7.70 39.02 17.62
N LEU A 204 -7.96 37.87 18.24
CA LEU A 204 -9.01 37.68 19.25
C LEU A 204 -8.76 38.51 20.52
N ARG A 205 -7.50 38.64 20.94
CA ARG A 205 -7.08 39.55 22.03
C ARG A 205 -7.47 41.00 21.79
N LEU A 206 -7.30 41.49 20.56
CA LEU A 206 -7.62 42.87 20.21
C LEU A 206 -9.13 43.17 20.25
N VAL A 207 -9.98 42.14 20.14
CA VAL A 207 -11.44 42.27 20.15
C VAL A 207 -12.11 41.70 21.42
N GLY A 208 -11.32 41.21 22.38
CA GLY A 208 -11.82 40.66 23.64
C GLY A 208 -12.50 39.30 23.54
N LEU A 209 -12.16 38.48 22.53
CA LEU A 209 -12.74 37.16 22.26
C LEU A 209 -11.74 36.00 22.45
N GLU A 210 -10.82 36.14 23.41
CA GLU A 210 -9.70 35.20 23.62
C GLU A 210 -10.16 33.76 23.91
N ASP A 211 -11.31 33.62 24.57
CA ASP A 211 -11.85 32.33 24.99
C ASP A 211 -12.28 31.44 23.80
N ASP A 212 -12.54 32.04 22.64
CA ASP A 212 -13.02 31.34 21.43
C ASP A 212 -11.90 30.61 20.68
N LEU A 213 -10.62 30.93 20.96
CA LEU A 213 -9.47 30.42 20.21
C LEU A 213 -9.44 28.88 20.12
N ASN A 214 -9.78 28.18 21.21
CA ASN A 214 -9.72 26.72 21.23
C ASN A 214 -10.88 26.06 20.47
N GLN A 215 -12.00 26.78 20.29
CA GLN A 215 -13.13 26.33 19.48
C GLN A 215 -12.83 26.53 17.99
N LEU A 216 -12.19 27.64 17.64
CA LEU A 216 -11.85 28.00 16.26
C LEU A 216 -10.61 27.26 15.73
N LEU A 217 -9.57 27.13 16.55
CA LEU A 217 -8.29 26.49 16.18
C LEU A 217 -7.78 25.63 17.34
N ALA A 218 -8.22 24.39 17.48
CA ALA A 218 -7.80 23.52 18.58
C ALA A 218 -6.26 23.30 18.63
N PRO A 219 -5.63 23.17 19.81
CA PRO A 219 -4.19 22.91 19.91
C PRO A 219 -3.75 21.61 19.23
N LEU A 220 -2.54 21.57 18.63
CA LEU A 220 -2.03 20.42 17.87
C LEU A 220 -1.93 19.12 18.69
N TYR A 221 -1.62 19.18 19.99
CA TYR A 221 -1.52 17.98 20.83
C TYR A 221 -2.83 17.18 20.91
N THR A 222 -3.97 17.80 20.55
CA THR A 222 -5.27 17.13 20.53
C THR A 222 -5.43 16.19 19.33
N ILE A 223 -4.56 16.23 18.31
CA ILE A 223 -4.58 15.30 17.17
C ILE A 223 -4.37 13.86 17.63
N TYR A 224 -3.49 13.68 18.61
CA TYR A 224 -3.11 12.36 19.13
C TYR A 224 -4.00 11.87 20.28
N ARG A 225 -4.93 12.70 20.75
CA ARG A 225 -5.88 12.25 21.78
C ARG A 225 -6.96 11.39 21.13
N PRO A 226 -7.32 10.23 21.71
CA PRO A 226 -8.56 9.56 21.34
C PRO A 226 -9.68 10.56 21.59
N GLN A 227 -10.43 10.86 20.53
CA GLN A 227 -11.56 11.77 20.57
C GLN A 227 -12.56 11.16 21.55
N ARG A 228 -12.57 11.62 22.81
CA ARG A 228 -13.69 11.34 23.70
C ARG A 228 -14.89 11.93 22.97
N ALA A 229 -15.87 11.08 22.68
CA ALA A 229 -17.17 11.49 22.17
C ALA A 229 -17.73 12.56 23.11
N SER A 230 -17.46 13.82 22.79
CA SER A 230 -18.14 14.96 23.37
C SER A 230 -19.53 14.93 22.75
N ALA A 231 -20.54 14.86 23.60
CA ALA A 231 -21.94 14.75 23.26
C ALA A 231 -22.33 15.61 22.04
N GLY A 232 -22.85 14.97 20.99
CA GLY A 232 -23.63 15.66 19.95
C GLY A 232 -23.41 15.24 18.49
N VAL A 233 -22.32 14.58 18.11
CA VAL A 233 -22.15 14.09 16.73
C VAL A 233 -21.56 12.68 16.72
N THR A 234 -22.43 11.70 16.46
CA THR A 234 -22.03 10.33 16.18
C THR A 234 -21.33 10.31 14.83
N ILE A 235 -20.01 10.10 14.82
CA ILE A 235 -19.32 9.64 13.60
C ILE A 235 -19.48 8.12 13.58
N THR A 236 -20.55 7.63 12.95
CA THR A 236 -20.57 6.26 12.42
C THR A 236 -19.67 6.23 11.19
N ILE A 237 -18.42 5.82 11.39
CA ILE A 237 -17.68 5.17 10.31
C ILE A 237 -18.15 3.73 10.39
N ASP A 238 -19.05 3.34 9.50
CA ASP A 238 -19.45 1.95 9.34
C ASP A 238 -18.31 1.25 8.60
N PRO A 239 -17.51 0.37 9.24
CA PRO A 239 -16.67 -0.52 8.46
C PRO A 239 -17.62 -1.50 7.79
N ALA A 240 -17.68 -1.52 6.46
CA ALA A 240 -18.34 -2.61 5.75
C ALA A 240 -17.61 -3.91 6.10
N GLU A 241 -18.06 -4.60 7.15
CA GLU A 241 -17.68 -5.98 7.43
C GLU A 241 -18.32 -6.88 6.35
N PRO A 242 -17.54 -7.80 5.75
CA PRO A 242 -18.09 -8.77 4.84
C PRO A 242 -18.94 -9.76 5.63
N THR A 243 -20.26 -9.69 5.48
CA THR A 243 -21.18 -10.68 6.05
C THR A 243 -20.84 -12.08 5.55
N PRO A 244 -20.49 -13.04 6.42
CA PRO A 244 -20.43 -14.45 6.03
C PRO A 244 -21.86 -14.95 5.76
N PRO A 245 -22.07 -15.84 4.77
CA PRO A 245 -23.39 -16.43 4.53
C PRO A 245 -23.71 -17.40 5.66
N GLY A 246 -24.55 -16.96 6.61
CA GLY A 246 -25.11 -17.78 7.68
C GLY A 246 -26.43 -18.42 7.23
N PRO A 247 -26.68 -19.70 7.56
CA PRO A 247 -27.84 -20.47 7.11
C PRO A 247 -29.07 -20.24 8.01
N GLY A 248 -30.27 -20.32 7.42
CA GLY A 248 -31.56 -20.40 8.12
C GLY A 248 -32.69 -20.30 7.11
N ASP A 249 -33.38 -21.40 6.81
CA ASP A 249 -34.69 -21.75 7.39
C ASP A 249 -35.77 -20.79 6.85
N VAL A 250 -36.45 -21.11 5.75
CA VAL A 250 -37.61 -22.02 5.65
C VAL A 250 -38.74 -21.63 6.62
N GLU A 251 -39.90 -21.33 6.01
CA GLU A 251 -41.24 -21.18 6.59
C GLU A 251 -41.54 -19.89 7.39
N ASP A 252 -42.45 -19.05 6.87
CA ASP A 252 -43.86 -19.28 7.20
C ASP A 252 -44.84 -18.57 6.25
N ALA A 253 -46.01 -19.20 6.10
CA ALA A 253 -47.06 -18.88 5.14
C ALA A 253 -48.21 -18.03 5.75
N HIS A 254 -49.03 -17.47 4.84
CA HIS A 254 -50.36 -16.86 5.00
C HIS A 254 -50.41 -15.44 5.62
N VAL A 255 -51.16 -14.47 5.06
CA VAL A 255 -52.63 -14.43 4.97
C VAL A 255 -53.12 -13.45 3.88
N ALA A 256 -54.14 -13.92 3.15
CA ALA A 256 -55.29 -13.27 2.48
C ALA A 256 -55.22 -11.85 1.89
N GLU A 257 -55.62 -11.75 0.62
CA GLU A 257 -56.51 -10.68 0.18
C GLU A 257 -57.55 -11.22 -0.80
N ARG A 258 -58.82 -11.05 -0.43
CA ARG A 258 -60.01 -11.29 -1.25
C ARG A 258 -60.24 -10.03 -2.08
N ASP A 259 -60.56 -10.17 -3.36
CA ASP A 259 -61.35 -9.16 -4.04
C ASP A 259 -62.34 -9.82 -5.01
N GLU A 260 -63.62 -9.52 -4.79
CA GLU A 260 -64.76 -9.96 -5.56
C GLU A 260 -65.29 -8.79 -6.41
N VAL A 261 -65.50 -9.06 -7.72
CA VAL A 261 -66.70 -8.70 -8.52
C VAL A 261 -66.75 -7.23 -9.04
N PRO A 262 -67.12 -6.96 -10.32
CA PRO A 262 -68.45 -7.33 -10.82
C PRO A 262 -68.64 -7.84 -12.25
N ALA A 263 -69.82 -8.44 -12.39
CA ALA A 263 -70.43 -9.05 -13.56
C ALA A 263 -70.87 -8.03 -14.63
N SER A 264 -70.77 -8.46 -15.90
CA SER A 264 -71.91 -8.63 -16.83
C SER A 264 -71.48 -9.54 -17.97
#